data_AF-A0A5N5PN14-F1
#
_entry.id   AF-A0A5N5PN14-F1
#
_cell.length_a   1.000
_cell.length_b   1.000
_cell.length_c   1.000
_cell.angle_alpha   90.00
_cell.angle_beta   90.00
_cell.angle_gamma   90.00
#
_symmetry.space_group_name_H-M   'P 1'
#
loop_
_entity.id
_entity.type
_entity.pdbx_description
1 polymer ?
#
loop_
_entity_poly.entity_id
_entity_poly.type
_entity_poly.pdbx_seq_one_letter_code
_entity_poly.pdbx_strand_id
1 'polypeptide(L)'
;MFRLKFLSLTQGRKKKRSVRSSISFDGRDSACDMYYTSRQYERRTMSSEANRPIPIAEYNDHVVQQHYLPQDTRHTVSKEAHDAQDSCYSRPVEVIRQEEYPHMNKGIYLDHGGATIYAKSTIEAFASKMMSGLYGNPHSANEPAKVSGDMVDDVREQALRFFGADPNHYDLIFVANATAGIKLVADAFRDLADKTRTGTFWYVYHKEAHTSLVGVREFTNGDNHCFESDEDVSSWLDNPANSKILHRRNLTGLGLLAYPGQSNLTGRRLPLSWLRQLRDSQPLQNTYSLLDAAALAMTSPLDHLFSDPLSAPDFTCVSFYKIFGFPDLGGLIVRWDSGHILALRKYFGGGTVNMVSTIGSGSGSGSGGVWHRSKALESGAGARLHEGLEDGTLPFHSILALGEATVVHSRLYGSMGNVSRHTARLVGVLHDGMTALRHPNGRAVIHVYCEEEDDGVATFGDAYRQGATVAFIVFRQDGTYVPYSTVEGMANERGIYVRSGGICCPGGLFSALRYEPWELDRARSAGHHCGSDGLSLIHQLPTGVVRASLGPMSTISDIHAFLSFLGEVFVEKEHCLFPQQPMTISKTTTEVPPENNNNYNANNHMSGVASAPVPLLNDVALSG
;
A
#
# COMPACT_ATOMS: atom_id res chain seq x y z
N MET A 1 -46.74 38.26 5.83
CA MET A 1 -46.88 39.49 6.64
C MET A 1 -45.53 40.17 6.70
N PHE A 2 -45.48 41.45 6.32
CA PHE A 2 -44.36 42.42 6.34
C PHE A 2 -43.11 42.22 5.45
N ARG A 3 -43.12 43.03 4.36
CA ARG A 3 -41.98 43.61 3.63
C ARG A 3 -41.12 44.50 4.54
N LEU A 4 -39.85 44.70 4.19
CA LEU A 4 -39.33 46.04 3.85
C LEU A 4 -38.00 46.00 3.08
N LYS A 5 -38.03 46.59 1.87
CA LYS A 5 -36.88 47.13 1.13
C LYS A 5 -36.42 48.42 1.81
N PHE A 6 -35.14 48.76 1.72
CA PHE A 6 -34.74 50.14 1.41
C PHE A 6 -33.42 50.19 0.62
N LEU A 7 -33.42 51.06 -0.38
CA LEU A 7 -32.36 51.40 -1.30
C LEU A 7 -31.70 52.73 -0.86
N SER A 8 -30.41 52.86 -1.17
CA SER A 8 -29.72 54.08 -1.65
C SER A 8 -29.53 55.28 -0.70
N LEU A 9 -28.28 55.71 -0.49
CA LEU A 9 -27.69 56.89 -1.17
C LEU A 9 -26.27 57.23 -0.69
N THR A 10 -25.57 57.87 -1.62
CA THR A 10 -24.17 58.31 -1.74
C THR A 10 -23.71 59.44 -0.82
N GLN A 11 -22.37 59.51 -0.61
CA GLN A 11 -21.44 60.67 -0.46
C GLN A 11 -20.40 60.32 0.62
N GLY A 12 -19.10 60.64 0.57
CA GLY A 12 -18.26 61.39 -0.35
C GLY A 12 -16.87 61.54 0.30
N ARG A 13 -15.82 61.42 -0.54
CA ARG A 13 -14.43 61.95 -0.40
C ARG A 13 -13.86 62.26 1.01
N LYS A 14 -12.67 61.69 1.30
CA LYS A 14 -11.50 62.49 1.69
C LYS A 14 -10.18 61.77 1.37
N LYS A 15 -9.38 62.44 0.52
CA LYS A 15 -7.97 62.18 0.22
C LYS A 15 -7.12 62.36 1.49
N LYS A 16 -6.11 61.50 1.69
CA LYS A 16 -4.81 61.90 2.26
C LYS A 16 -3.69 61.26 1.44
N ARG A 17 -3.01 62.11 0.66
CA ARG A 17 -1.63 61.92 0.19
C ARG A 17 -0.72 62.48 1.28
N SER A 18 0.35 61.79 1.63
CA SER A 18 1.60 62.39 2.12
C SER A 18 2.73 61.38 1.90
N VAL A 19 3.50 61.51 0.82
CA VAL A 19 4.86 62.10 0.75
C VAL A 19 5.94 61.00 0.80
N ARG A 20 6.72 60.97 -0.29
CA ARG A 20 7.94 60.20 -0.53
C ARG A 20 9.03 60.56 0.49
N SER A 21 9.85 59.58 0.85
CA SER A 21 11.28 59.79 1.03
C SER A 21 12.04 58.60 0.44
N SER A 22 12.58 58.83 -0.75
CA SER A 22 13.65 58.09 -1.39
C SER A 22 14.98 58.44 -0.70
N ILE A 23 15.71 57.44 -0.22
CA ILE A 23 17.16 57.55 0.01
C ILE A 23 17.81 56.35 -0.67
N SER A 24 18.46 56.65 -1.80
CA SER A 24 19.52 55.87 -2.41
C SER A 24 20.83 56.19 -1.69
N PHE A 25 21.63 55.18 -1.37
CA PHE A 25 23.07 55.33 -1.30
C PHE A 25 23.71 54.14 -2.00
N ASP A 26 24.58 54.50 -2.94
CA ASP A 26 25.39 53.66 -3.79
C ASP A 26 26.82 53.68 -3.23
N GLY A 27 27.57 52.58 -3.40
CA GLY A 27 29.03 52.63 -3.40
C GLY A 27 29.81 51.83 -2.36
N ARG A 28 30.39 50.74 -2.88
CA ARG A 28 31.80 50.29 -2.77
C ARG A 28 32.23 49.36 -1.63
N ASP A 29 32.76 48.22 -2.11
CA ASP A 29 34.05 47.60 -1.80
C ASP A 29 34.51 47.61 -0.34
N SER A 30 34.59 46.40 0.23
CA SER A 30 35.79 45.96 0.95
C SER A 30 35.78 44.44 1.06
N ALA A 31 36.79 43.84 0.40
CA ALA A 31 37.28 42.52 0.72
C ALA A 31 37.67 42.46 2.20
N CYS A 32 37.33 41.35 2.86
CA CYS A 32 38.00 40.96 4.09
C CYS A 32 38.06 39.43 4.17
N ASP A 33 39.28 38.94 3.95
CA ASP A 33 39.76 37.62 4.33
C ASP A 33 39.42 37.31 5.79
N MET A 34 38.92 36.10 6.05
CA MET A 34 39.05 35.49 7.37
C MET A 34 39.29 33.98 7.28
N TYR A 35 40.58 33.64 7.39
CA TYR A 35 41.16 32.53 8.15
C TYR A 35 40.35 31.23 8.28
N TYR A 36 40.64 30.28 7.39
CA TYR A 36 40.45 28.85 7.67
C TYR A 36 41.60 28.35 8.55
N THR A 37 41.28 28.00 9.80
CA THR A 37 42.19 27.25 10.67
C THR A 37 42.19 25.77 10.28
N SER A 38 43.36 25.31 9.86
CA SER A 38 43.72 23.93 9.56
C SER A 38 43.59 23.00 10.78
N ARG A 39 42.92 21.86 10.62
CA ARG A 39 43.21 20.64 11.39
C ARG A 39 43.67 19.54 10.45
N GLN A 40 44.85 19.05 10.78
CA GLN A 40 45.62 18.01 10.11
C GLN A 40 44.89 16.67 10.20
N TYR A 41 44.84 15.92 9.10
CA TYR A 41 44.92 14.46 9.12
C TYR A 41 45.64 13.99 7.85
N GLU A 42 46.53 13.03 8.05
CA GLU A 42 47.67 12.67 7.21
C GLU A 42 47.27 11.94 5.91
N ARG A 43 47.82 12.38 4.77
CA ARG A 43 47.89 11.58 3.53
C ARG A 43 49.13 10.69 3.59
N ARG A 44 48.94 9.38 3.44
CA ARG A 44 49.96 8.48 2.89
C ARG A 44 49.87 8.46 1.38
N THR A 45 50.97 8.85 0.75
CA THR A 45 51.28 8.70 -0.68
C THR A 45 51.81 7.30 -0.97
N MET A 46 51.42 6.70 -2.09
CA MET A 46 52.23 5.73 -2.84
C MET A 46 51.91 5.88 -4.34
N SER A 47 52.97 5.93 -5.13
CA SER A 47 53.10 6.25 -6.56
C SER A 47 52.60 5.13 -7.49
N SER A 48 51.90 5.45 -8.58
CA SER A 48 52.35 5.50 -9.99
C SER A 48 53.22 4.34 -10.51
N GLU A 49 52.64 3.59 -11.45
CA GLU A 49 53.22 2.91 -12.63
C GLU A 49 51.99 2.26 -13.31
N ALA A 50 51.80 2.08 -14.62
CA ALA A 50 52.39 2.51 -15.89
C ALA A 50 51.66 1.67 -16.95
N ASN A 51 51.27 2.29 -18.07
CA ASN A 51 50.65 1.66 -19.25
C ASN A 51 51.32 0.35 -19.73
N ARG A 52 50.52 -0.63 -20.19
CA ARG A 52 50.62 -1.23 -21.55
C ARG A 52 49.42 -2.16 -21.89
N PRO A 53 49.02 -2.29 -23.19
CA PRO A 53 47.75 -2.91 -23.60
C PRO A 53 47.86 -4.22 -24.42
N ILE A 54 46.71 -4.92 -24.56
CA ILE A 54 46.27 -5.87 -25.64
C ILE A 54 46.86 -7.32 -25.56
N PRO A 55 46.14 -8.44 -25.91
CA PRO A 55 45.18 -8.56 -27.02
C PRO A 55 43.82 -9.27 -26.84
N ILE A 56 42.96 -8.88 -27.77
CA ILE A 56 41.74 -9.48 -28.29
C ILE A 56 42.07 -10.86 -28.89
N ALA A 57 41.27 -11.88 -28.60
CA ALA A 57 41.33 -13.19 -29.27
C ALA A 57 40.01 -13.46 -29.99
N GLU A 58 40.18 -13.98 -31.20
CA GLU A 58 39.24 -14.07 -32.30
C GLU A 58 38.18 -15.16 -32.15
N TYR A 59 37.10 -14.90 -32.87
CA TYR A 59 36.03 -15.79 -33.30
C TYR A 59 36.58 -17.03 -34.01
N ASN A 60 36.07 -18.23 -33.71
CA ASN A 60 36.23 -19.40 -34.57
C ASN A 60 34.92 -20.18 -34.64
N ASP A 61 34.37 -20.21 -35.85
CA ASP A 61 33.32 -21.11 -36.33
C ASP A 61 33.81 -22.55 -36.35
N HIS A 62 33.04 -23.47 -35.78
CA HIS A 62 33.10 -24.88 -36.15
C HIS A 62 31.70 -25.49 -36.25
N VAL A 63 31.30 -25.69 -37.49
CA VAL A 63 30.23 -26.59 -37.94
C VAL A 63 30.73 -28.03 -37.83
N VAL A 64 30.08 -28.91 -37.05
CA VAL A 64 30.07 -30.37 -37.30
C VAL A 64 28.77 -31.03 -36.78
N GLN A 65 27.97 -31.46 -37.77
CA GLN A 65 27.20 -32.71 -37.92
C GLN A 65 26.25 -33.23 -36.83
N GLN A 66 25.00 -33.35 -37.28
CA GLN A 66 23.95 -34.20 -36.75
C GLN A 66 24.34 -35.69 -36.78
N HIS A 67 24.18 -36.38 -35.66
CA HIS A 67 23.96 -37.83 -35.64
C HIS A 67 22.72 -38.16 -34.82
N TYR A 68 21.85 -38.94 -35.44
CA TYR A 68 20.57 -39.44 -34.95
C TYR A 68 20.74 -40.85 -34.35
N LEU A 69 19.84 -41.20 -33.41
CA LEU A 69 19.48 -42.51 -32.82
C LEU A 69 20.01 -42.81 -31.40
N PRO A 70 19.28 -43.59 -30.55
CA PRO A 70 17.84 -43.63 -30.29
C PRO A 70 17.49 -43.54 -28.78
N GLN A 71 16.21 -43.34 -28.48
CA GLN A 71 15.59 -43.31 -27.15
C GLN A 71 15.78 -44.62 -26.38
N ASP A 72 16.13 -44.58 -25.08
CA ASP A 72 15.25 -44.98 -23.97
C ASP A 72 15.91 -44.91 -22.57
N THR A 73 15.09 -44.73 -21.53
CA THR A 73 15.38 -44.94 -20.08
C THR A 73 16.28 -43.96 -19.29
N ARG A 74 15.90 -42.68 -19.15
CA ARG A 74 16.25 -41.84 -17.97
C ARG A 74 15.20 -40.77 -17.66
N HIS A 75 13.93 -41.17 -17.53
CA HIS A 75 12.89 -40.30 -16.96
C HIS A 75 12.54 -40.79 -15.56
N THR A 76 13.19 -40.22 -14.54
CA THR A 76 12.66 -40.10 -13.15
C THR A 76 13.62 -39.41 -12.16
N VAL A 77 14.87 -39.10 -12.52
CA VAL A 77 15.86 -38.57 -11.54
C VAL A 77 16.33 -37.13 -11.83
N SER A 78 15.88 -36.48 -12.92
CA SER A 78 16.40 -35.17 -13.33
C SER A 78 15.46 -33.98 -13.18
N LYS A 79 14.24 -34.15 -12.65
CA LYS A 79 13.32 -33.00 -12.42
C LYS A 79 13.60 -32.28 -11.10
N GLU A 80 13.92 -33.03 -10.05
CA GLU A 80 14.28 -32.47 -8.72
C GLU A 80 15.66 -31.81 -8.72
N ALA A 81 16.60 -32.26 -9.57
CA ALA A 81 17.93 -31.67 -9.69
C ALA A 81 17.94 -30.35 -10.50
N HIS A 82 16.96 -30.12 -11.37
CA HIS A 82 16.85 -28.87 -12.14
C HIS A 82 16.17 -27.74 -11.36
N ASP A 83 15.27 -28.06 -10.42
CA ASP A 83 14.63 -27.06 -9.54
C ASP A 83 15.55 -26.59 -8.39
N ALA A 84 16.60 -27.35 -8.07
CA ALA A 84 17.53 -27.05 -6.97
C ALA A 84 18.60 -25.99 -7.32
N GLN A 85 18.71 -25.59 -8.60
CA GLN A 85 19.81 -24.75 -9.08
C GLN A 85 19.41 -23.28 -9.36
N ASP A 86 18.14 -22.93 -9.13
CA ASP A 86 17.56 -21.60 -9.40
C ASP A 86 17.11 -20.87 -8.10
N SER A 87 17.88 -21.01 -7.02
CA SER A 87 17.62 -20.32 -5.75
C SER A 87 18.13 -18.88 -5.83
N CYS A 88 17.22 -17.91 -5.82
CA CYS A 88 17.56 -16.48 -5.70
C CYS A 88 18.23 -16.14 -4.35
N TYR A 89 18.14 -17.04 -3.37
CA TYR A 89 18.70 -16.88 -2.02
C TYR A 89 19.97 -17.71 -1.83
N SER A 90 20.79 -17.32 -0.85
CA SER A 90 22.01 -18.03 -0.47
C SER A 90 21.74 -19.43 0.10
N ARG A 91 20.54 -19.67 0.62
CA ARG A 91 20.06 -20.95 1.15
C ARG A 91 18.69 -21.26 0.54
N PRO A 92 18.32 -22.54 0.34
CA PRO A 92 16.98 -22.91 -0.12
C PRO A 92 15.89 -22.29 0.75
N VAL A 93 14.84 -21.75 0.14
CA VAL A 93 13.76 -21.05 0.85
C VAL A 93 13.03 -21.99 1.81
N GLU A 94 12.96 -23.28 1.50
CA GLU A 94 12.36 -24.32 2.33
C GLU A 94 13.12 -24.50 3.66
N VAL A 95 14.46 -24.41 3.61
CA VAL A 95 15.31 -24.48 4.80
C VAL A 95 15.13 -23.21 5.64
N ILE A 96 15.13 -22.04 5.00
CA ILE A 96 14.84 -20.76 5.68
C ILE A 96 13.46 -20.82 6.34
N ARG A 97 12.44 -21.29 5.61
CA ARG A 97 11.06 -21.45 6.06
C ARG A 97 10.99 -22.32 7.31
N GLN A 98 11.65 -23.47 7.31
CA GLN A 98 11.62 -24.43 8.41
C GLN A 98 12.28 -23.89 9.68
N GLU A 99 13.40 -23.18 9.56
CA GLU A 99 14.17 -22.67 10.70
C GLU A 99 13.60 -21.37 11.28
N GLU A 100 13.20 -20.45 10.41
CA GLU A 100 12.88 -19.06 10.78
C GLU A 100 11.38 -18.82 10.93
N TYR A 101 10.52 -19.67 10.37
CA TYR A 101 9.06 -19.47 10.36
C TYR A 101 8.29 -20.68 10.89
N PRO A 102 8.58 -21.17 12.12
CA PRO A 102 7.89 -22.33 12.70
C PRO A 102 6.37 -22.12 12.83
N HIS A 103 5.92 -20.86 12.94
CA HIS A 103 4.52 -20.48 13.01
C HIS A 103 3.74 -20.85 11.73
N MET A 104 4.43 -20.92 10.59
CA MET A 104 3.83 -21.25 9.30
C MET A 104 3.73 -22.75 9.03
N ASN A 105 4.16 -23.61 9.96
CA ASN A 105 3.91 -25.04 9.89
C ASN A 105 2.43 -25.41 10.17
N LYS A 106 1.61 -24.42 10.57
CA LYS A 106 0.18 -24.61 10.90
C LYS A 106 -0.75 -24.45 9.69
N GLY A 107 -0.24 -23.95 8.56
CA GLY A 107 -1.02 -23.71 7.36
C GLY A 107 -0.30 -22.77 6.38
N ILE A 108 -0.87 -22.62 5.20
CA ILE A 108 -0.32 -21.84 4.11
C ILE A 108 -0.82 -20.40 4.24
N TYR A 109 0.08 -19.46 4.50
CA TYR A 109 -0.26 -18.05 4.62
C TYR A 109 -0.08 -17.33 3.28
N LEU A 110 -1.17 -16.73 2.78
CA LEU A 110 -1.23 -15.99 1.51
C LEU A 110 -1.80 -14.57 1.70
N ASP A 111 -1.75 -13.99 2.91
CA ASP A 111 -2.08 -12.57 3.16
C ASP A 111 -0.84 -11.71 3.49
N HIS A 112 0.29 -11.98 2.82
CA HIS A 112 1.50 -11.17 2.96
C HIS A 112 1.27 -9.69 2.61
N GLY A 113 0.30 -9.36 1.73
CA GLY A 113 -0.12 -8.01 1.37
C GLY A 113 -0.80 -7.21 2.47
N GLY A 114 -1.37 -7.91 3.48
CA GLY A 114 -1.93 -7.28 4.67
C GLY A 114 -0.82 -6.95 5.68
N ALA A 115 -0.15 -8.00 6.16
CA ALA A 115 1.03 -7.95 6.99
C ALA A 115 1.82 -9.26 6.75
N THR A 116 3.13 -9.19 6.58
CA THR A 116 3.92 -10.41 6.43
C THR A 116 4.20 -11.04 7.81
N ILE A 117 4.78 -12.24 7.82
CA ILE A 117 5.12 -12.93 9.07
C ILE A 117 6.57 -12.60 9.45
N TYR A 118 6.81 -12.33 10.73
CA TYR A 118 8.15 -12.05 11.25
C TYR A 118 8.99 -13.33 11.36
N ALA A 119 10.31 -13.17 11.19
CA ALA A 119 11.27 -14.25 11.42
C ALA A 119 11.48 -14.47 12.92
N LYS A 120 11.61 -15.73 13.33
CA LYS A 120 11.93 -16.14 14.69
C LYS A 120 13.18 -15.41 15.22
N SER A 121 14.25 -15.37 14.42
CA SER A 121 15.50 -14.74 14.84
C SER A 121 15.40 -13.23 15.05
N THR A 122 14.45 -12.54 14.39
CA THR A 122 14.16 -11.12 14.68
C THR A 122 13.69 -10.96 16.13
N ILE A 123 12.77 -11.83 16.57
CA ILE A 123 12.23 -11.80 17.93
C ILE A 123 13.30 -12.17 18.95
N GLU A 124 14.10 -13.20 18.67
CA GLU A 124 15.19 -13.62 19.57
C GLU A 124 16.26 -12.53 19.73
N ALA A 125 16.65 -11.89 18.63
CA ALA A 125 17.62 -10.79 18.67
C ALA A 125 17.09 -9.56 19.41
N PHE A 126 15.83 -9.17 19.13
CA PHE A 126 15.16 -8.08 19.82
C PHE A 126 15.03 -8.37 21.33
N ALA A 127 14.56 -9.56 21.70
CA ALA A 127 14.40 -9.97 23.10
C ALA A 127 15.75 -9.99 23.83
N SER A 128 16.80 -10.51 23.18
CA SER A 128 18.16 -10.50 23.75
C SER A 128 18.62 -9.07 24.05
N LYS A 129 18.46 -8.13 23.11
CA LYS A 129 18.82 -6.72 23.31
C LYS A 129 17.99 -6.06 24.41
N MET A 130 16.69 -6.35 24.49
CA MET A 130 15.80 -5.80 25.53
C MET A 130 16.14 -6.32 26.93
N MET A 131 16.60 -7.56 27.06
CA MET A 131 16.98 -8.13 28.36
C MET A 131 18.36 -7.66 28.84
N SER A 132 19.29 -7.39 27.92
CA SER A 132 20.65 -6.95 28.28
C SER A 132 20.82 -5.44 28.33
N GLY A 133 20.03 -4.69 27.56
CA GLY A 133 20.14 -3.24 27.43
C GLY A 133 19.26 -2.48 28.42
N LEU A 134 19.75 -1.32 28.87
CA LEU A 134 18.96 -0.37 29.65
C LEU A 134 18.58 0.81 28.75
N TYR A 135 17.38 0.78 28.19
CA TYR A 135 16.88 1.82 27.29
C TYR A 135 16.00 2.81 28.05
N GLY A 136 16.46 4.06 28.16
CA GLY A 136 15.72 5.15 28.80
C GLY A 136 14.84 5.90 27.81
N ASN A 137 13.92 6.73 28.32
CA ASN A 137 13.17 7.66 27.46
C ASN A 137 14.14 8.69 26.86
N PRO A 138 14.25 8.80 25.51
CA PRO A 138 15.19 9.71 24.83
C PRO A 138 15.10 11.19 25.21
N HIS A 139 14.01 11.62 25.85
CA HIS A 139 13.85 13.01 26.34
C HIS A 139 14.55 13.30 27.68
N SER A 140 15.19 12.29 28.30
CA SER A 140 15.94 12.48 29.54
C SER A 140 17.43 12.74 29.26
N ALA A 141 18.12 13.43 30.16
CA ALA A 141 19.57 13.67 30.05
C ALA A 141 20.43 12.56 30.68
N ASN A 142 19.84 11.41 31.03
CA ASN A 142 20.57 10.30 31.65
C ASN A 142 21.23 9.40 30.59
N GLU A 143 22.23 8.62 31.02
CA GLU A 143 22.98 7.74 30.10
C GLU A 143 22.09 6.75 29.33
N PRO A 144 21.11 6.05 29.96
CA PRO A 144 20.17 5.20 29.23
C PRO A 144 19.34 5.89 28.15
N ALA A 145 18.97 7.16 28.37
CA ALA A 145 18.23 7.94 27.38
C ALA A 145 19.10 8.32 26.20
N LYS A 146 20.37 8.64 26.44
CA LYS A 146 21.35 8.86 25.37
C LYS A 146 21.56 7.59 24.53
N VAL A 147 21.70 6.43 25.17
CA VAL A 147 21.79 5.13 24.48
C VAL A 147 20.57 4.89 23.58
N SER A 148 19.36 5.20 24.05
CA SER A 148 18.15 5.10 23.22
C SER A 148 18.16 6.09 22.06
N GLY A 149 18.64 7.31 22.27
CA GLY A 149 18.75 8.33 21.22
C GLY A 149 19.74 7.93 20.12
N ASP A 150 20.96 7.53 20.50
CA ASP A 150 21.99 7.06 19.58
C ASP A 150 21.49 5.84 18.77
N MET A 151 20.82 4.90 19.44
CA MET A 151 20.22 3.73 18.79
C MET A 151 19.13 4.11 17.78
N VAL A 152 18.26 5.07 18.11
CA VAL A 152 17.22 5.54 17.18
C VAL A 152 17.85 6.16 15.92
N ASP A 153 18.91 6.94 16.09
CA ASP A 153 19.66 7.54 14.98
C ASP A 153 20.34 6.49 14.09
N ASP A 154 21.00 5.51 14.70
CA ASP A 154 21.63 4.39 13.99
C ASP A 154 20.62 3.59 13.15
N VAL A 155 19.45 3.28 13.74
CA VAL A 155 18.38 2.56 13.03
C VAL A 155 17.78 3.42 11.93
N ARG A 156 17.63 4.73 12.12
CA ARG A 156 17.13 5.64 11.07
C ARG A 156 18.05 5.62 9.85
N GLU A 157 19.36 5.73 10.06
CA GLU A 157 20.33 5.61 8.97
C GLU A 157 20.30 4.21 8.34
N GLN A 158 20.17 3.16 9.14
CA GLN A 158 20.07 1.78 8.64
C GLN A 158 18.83 1.61 7.75
N ALA A 159 17.68 2.17 8.13
CA ALA A 159 16.45 2.12 7.34
C ALA A 159 16.58 2.93 6.04
N LEU A 160 17.18 4.12 6.09
CA LEU A 160 17.50 4.91 4.89
C LEU A 160 18.42 4.13 3.93
N ARG A 161 19.48 3.52 4.45
CA ARG A 161 20.39 2.64 3.68
C ARG A 161 19.66 1.44 3.08
N PHE A 162 18.74 0.82 3.82
CA PHE A 162 17.93 -0.30 3.31
C PHE A 162 17.10 0.09 2.08
N PHE A 163 16.58 1.32 2.05
CA PHE A 163 15.85 1.85 0.89
C PHE A 163 16.76 2.47 -0.19
N GLY A 164 18.06 2.61 0.05
CA GLY A 164 18.98 3.33 -0.83
C GLY A 164 18.78 4.85 -0.85
N ALA A 165 18.14 5.41 0.19
CA ALA A 165 17.97 6.84 0.36
C ALA A 165 19.17 7.44 1.10
N ASP A 166 19.94 8.29 0.44
CA ASP A 166 21.10 8.98 1.04
C ASP A 166 20.64 10.03 2.08
N PRO A 167 21.08 9.97 3.36
CA PRO A 167 20.78 10.99 4.37
C PRO A 167 21.13 12.43 3.98
N ASN A 168 22.03 12.64 3.02
CA ASN A 168 22.35 13.97 2.47
C ASN A 168 21.20 14.56 1.64
N HIS A 169 20.31 13.71 1.09
CA HIS A 169 19.21 14.10 0.21
C HIS A 169 17.83 13.82 0.81
N TYR A 170 17.77 12.93 1.81
CA TYR A 170 16.52 12.52 2.42
C TYR A 170 16.62 12.47 3.95
N ASP A 171 15.48 12.68 4.60
CA ASP A 171 15.27 12.41 6.02
C ASP A 171 14.18 11.34 6.19
N LEU A 172 14.21 10.62 7.31
CA LEU A 172 13.22 9.60 7.65
C LEU A 172 12.53 9.96 8.98
N ILE A 173 11.22 10.19 8.89
CA ILE A 173 10.34 10.41 10.03
C ILE A 173 9.68 9.08 10.41
N PHE A 174 9.85 8.65 11.65
CA PHE A 174 9.12 7.49 12.16
C PHE A 174 7.65 7.85 12.40
N VAL A 175 6.75 7.04 11.84
CA VAL A 175 5.30 7.18 11.98
C VAL A 175 4.69 5.84 12.38
N ALA A 176 3.43 5.81 12.82
CA ALA A 176 2.80 4.55 13.23
C ALA A 176 2.66 3.53 12.08
N ASN A 177 2.41 4.01 10.86
CA ASN A 177 2.28 3.23 9.62
C ASN A 177 2.20 4.19 8.42
N ALA A 178 2.17 3.66 7.18
CA ALA A 178 2.04 4.48 5.98
C ALA A 178 0.83 5.43 6.00
N THR A 179 -0.32 5.01 6.54
CA THR A 179 -1.52 5.86 6.68
C THR A 179 -1.25 7.07 7.56
N ALA A 180 -0.52 6.90 8.67
CA ALA A 180 -0.11 8.01 9.53
C ALA A 180 0.82 8.98 8.80
N GLY A 181 1.75 8.48 7.99
CA GLY A 181 2.62 9.30 7.13
C GLY A 181 1.84 10.11 6.09
N ILE A 182 0.91 9.45 5.37
CA ILE A 182 0.01 10.10 4.40
C ILE A 182 -0.81 11.21 5.08
N LYS A 183 -1.37 10.92 6.26
CA LYS A 183 -2.13 11.91 7.02
C LYS A 183 -1.26 13.08 7.48
N LEU A 184 -0.02 12.84 7.91
CA LEU A 184 0.91 13.90 8.30
C LEU A 184 1.16 14.86 7.13
N VAL A 185 1.42 14.32 5.94
CA VAL A 185 1.58 15.13 4.72
C VAL A 185 0.29 15.91 4.43
N ALA A 186 -0.87 15.26 4.47
CA ALA A 186 -2.16 15.92 4.22
C ALA A 186 -2.46 17.05 5.23
N ASP A 187 -2.18 16.84 6.52
CA ASP A 187 -2.30 17.84 7.58
C ASP A 187 -1.39 19.04 7.31
N ALA A 188 -0.13 18.79 6.91
CA ALA A 188 0.81 19.85 6.56
C ALA A 188 0.37 20.66 5.32
N PHE A 189 -0.13 19.98 4.28
CA PHE A 189 -0.67 20.64 3.08
C PHE A 189 -1.87 21.52 3.41
N ARG A 190 -2.84 21.03 4.21
CA ARG A 190 -3.97 21.83 4.69
C ARG A 190 -3.50 23.06 5.46
N ASP A 191 -2.59 22.86 6.41
CA ASP A 191 -2.11 23.92 7.29
C ASP A 191 -1.30 25.00 6.54
N LEU A 192 -0.57 24.60 5.49
CA LEU A 192 0.10 25.50 4.57
C LEU A 192 -0.90 26.22 3.65
N ALA A 193 -1.86 25.49 3.10
CA ALA A 193 -2.90 26.02 2.22
C ALA A 193 -3.72 27.12 2.87
N ASP A 194 -4.01 27.02 4.17
CA ASP A 194 -4.69 28.07 4.95
C ASP A 194 -3.95 29.42 4.94
N LYS A 195 -2.64 29.42 4.71
CA LYS A 195 -1.80 30.62 4.61
C LYS A 195 -1.72 31.15 3.17
N THR A 196 -2.22 30.41 2.20
CA THR A 196 -2.24 30.83 0.79
C THR A 196 -3.50 31.64 0.47
N ARG A 197 -3.49 32.37 -0.66
CA ARG A 197 -4.64 33.17 -1.11
C ARG A 197 -5.90 32.34 -1.36
N THR A 198 -5.75 31.07 -1.73
CA THR A 198 -6.87 30.16 -2.04
C THR A 198 -7.47 29.54 -0.78
N GLY A 199 -6.75 29.50 0.33
CA GLY A 199 -7.19 28.80 1.56
C GLY A 199 -7.41 27.30 1.37
N THR A 200 -6.89 26.73 0.29
CA THR A 200 -7.00 25.31 -0.09
C THR A 200 -5.85 24.94 -1.04
N PHE A 201 -5.58 23.66 -1.16
CA PHE A 201 -4.68 23.07 -2.15
C PHE A 201 -5.48 22.17 -3.08
N TRP A 202 -4.98 21.99 -4.30
CA TRP A 202 -5.60 21.08 -5.25
C TRP A 202 -4.92 19.70 -5.18
N TYR A 203 -5.70 18.65 -5.35
CA TYR A 203 -5.23 17.28 -5.14
C TYR A 203 -5.62 16.37 -6.28
N VAL A 204 -4.66 15.60 -6.79
CA VAL A 204 -4.93 14.58 -7.80
C VAL A 204 -4.39 13.24 -7.34
N TYR A 205 -5.15 12.19 -7.62
CA TYR A 205 -4.76 10.84 -7.22
C TYR A 205 -5.22 9.79 -8.22
N HIS A 206 -4.56 8.63 -8.23
CA HIS A 206 -4.90 7.53 -9.14
C HIS A 206 -6.02 6.64 -8.59
N LYS A 207 -6.85 6.02 -9.44
CA LYS A 207 -7.92 5.08 -9.01
C LYS A 207 -7.44 3.91 -8.15
N GLU A 208 -6.17 3.50 -8.32
CA GLU A 208 -5.52 2.43 -7.56
C GLU A 208 -5.17 2.85 -6.11
N ALA A 209 -5.36 4.12 -5.77
CA ALA A 209 -5.09 4.68 -4.45
C ALA A 209 -5.76 3.87 -3.33
N HIS A 210 -4.97 3.57 -2.30
CA HIS A 210 -5.49 3.06 -1.05
C HIS A 210 -6.39 4.11 -0.38
N THR A 211 -7.35 3.68 0.45
CA THR A 211 -8.31 4.56 1.14
C THR A 211 -7.64 5.69 1.92
N SER A 212 -6.41 5.48 2.42
CA SER A 212 -5.60 6.51 3.06
C SER A 212 -5.26 7.68 2.13
N LEU A 213 -4.91 7.41 0.87
CA LEU A 213 -4.70 8.44 -0.15
C LEU A 213 -6.02 9.08 -0.58
N VAL A 214 -7.09 8.29 -0.72
CA VAL A 214 -8.42 8.84 -1.05
C VAL A 214 -8.87 9.84 0.03
N GLY A 215 -8.61 9.55 1.30
CA GLY A 215 -8.99 10.40 2.43
C GLY A 215 -8.36 11.81 2.40
N VAL A 216 -7.23 11.99 1.72
CA VAL A 216 -6.58 13.31 1.58
C VAL A 216 -7.49 14.32 0.88
N ARG A 217 -8.36 13.85 -0.03
CA ARG A 217 -9.28 14.70 -0.79
C ARG A 217 -10.22 15.52 0.10
N GLU A 218 -10.52 15.03 1.30
CA GLU A 218 -11.43 15.70 2.24
C GLU A 218 -10.86 17.04 2.75
N PHE A 219 -9.56 17.29 2.58
CA PHE A 219 -8.92 18.57 2.94
C PHE A 219 -8.87 19.60 1.81
N THR A 220 -9.48 19.32 0.65
CA THR A 220 -9.30 20.13 -0.58
C THR A 220 -10.50 21.03 -0.90
N ASN A 221 -11.55 21.03 -0.08
CA ASN A 221 -12.80 21.74 -0.35
C ASN A 221 -13.42 21.42 -1.72
N GLY A 222 -13.23 20.19 -2.20
CA GLY A 222 -13.72 19.73 -3.51
C GLY A 222 -12.79 20.02 -4.69
N ASP A 223 -11.63 20.65 -4.47
CA ASP A 223 -10.61 20.89 -5.51
C ASP A 223 -9.72 19.65 -5.70
N ASN A 224 -10.34 18.53 -6.07
CA ASN A 224 -9.64 17.27 -6.30
C ASN A 224 -10.12 16.52 -7.56
N HIS A 225 -9.27 15.63 -8.07
CA HIS A 225 -9.60 14.77 -9.20
C HIS A 225 -8.96 13.39 -9.07
N CYS A 226 -9.72 12.34 -9.43
CA CYS A 226 -9.25 10.96 -9.48
C CYS A 226 -8.98 10.59 -10.94
N PHE A 227 -7.75 10.22 -11.27
CA PHE A 227 -7.41 9.68 -12.58
C PHE A 227 -7.96 8.25 -12.71
N GLU A 228 -8.60 7.96 -13.85
CA GLU A 228 -9.22 6.67 -14.13
C GLU A 228 -8.30 5.73 -14.92
N SER A 229 -7.22 6.26 -15.50
CA SER A 229 -6.17 5.46 -16.14
C SER A 229 -4.78 6.10 -16.07
N ASP A 230 -3.76 5.32 -16.43
CA ASP A 230 -2.37 5.76 -16.56
C ASP A 230 -2.21 6.80 -17.68
N GLU A 231 -3.00 6.70 -18.75
CA GLU A 231 -3.03 7.64 -19.87
C GLU A 231 -3.58 8.99 -19.43
N ASP A 232 -4.56 9.03 -18.53
CA ASP A 232 -5.07 10.30 -17.99
C ASP A 232 -3.98 11.05 -17.22
N VAL A 233 -3.18 10.33 -16.42
CA VAL A 233 -2.05 10.91 -15.68
C VAL A 233 -1.01 11.44 -16.66
N SER A 234 -0.62 10.62 -17.65
CA SER A 234 0.42 10.95 -18.62
C SER A 234 0.00 12.14 -19.49
N SER A 235 -1.22 12.13 -20.02
CA SER A 235 -1.81 13.24 -20.79
C SER A 235 -1.88 14.55 -19.99
N TRP A 236 -2.20 14.46 -18.69
CA TRP A 236 -2.18 15.62 -17.81
C TRP A 236 -0.77 16.16 -17.56
N LEU A 237 0.22 15.29 -17.34
CA LEU A 237 1.61 15.69 -17.15
C LEU A 237 2.24 16.29 -18.41
N ASP A 238 1.86 15.79 -19.59
CA ASP A 238 2.33 16.30 -20.89
C ASP A 238 1.77 17.70 -21.20
N ASN A 239 0.52 17.98 -20.83
CA ASN A 239 -0.13 19.25 -21.13
C ASN A 239 -0.98 19.82 -19.98
N PRO A 240 -0.37 20.17 -18.84
CA PRO A 240 -1.11 20.54 -17.63
C PRO A 240 -1.87 21.87 -17.78
N ALA A 241 -1.38 22.80 -18.61
CA ALA A 241 -1.99 24.10 -18.82
C ALA A 241 -3.30 24.06 -19.65
N ASN A 242 -3.48 23.01 -20.47
CA ASN A 242 -4.68 22.82 -21.29
C ASN A 242 -5.57 21.69 -20.78
N SER A 243 -5.19 21.03 -19.69
CA SER A 243 -6.01 19.99 -19.09
C SER A 243 -7.29 20.58 -18.50
N LYS A 244 -8.41 19.87 -18.70
CA LYS A 244 -9.70 20.20 -18.08
C LYS A 244 -9.69 19.95 -16.56
N ILE A 245 -8.71 19.18 -16.08
CA ILE A 245 -8.54 18.76 -14.69
C ILE A 245 -8.02 19.93 -13.85
N LEU A 246 -7.11 20.72 -14.40
CA LEU A 246 -6.46 21.80 -13.67
C LEU A 246 -7.05 23.15 -14.08
N HIS A 247 -7.88 23.73 -13.21
CA HIS A 247 -8.35 25.09 -13.40
C HIS A 247 -7.15 26.05 -13.52
N ARG A 248 -7.15 26.98 -14.47
CA ARG A 248 -6.06 27.97 -14.65
C ARG A 248 -5.67 28.70 -13.36
N ARG A 249 -6.61 28.85 -12.40
CA ARG A 249 -6.38 29.47 -11.09
C ARG A 249 -5.44 28.66 -10.17
N ASN A 250 -5.25 27.37 -10.46
CA ASN A 250 -4.51 26.39 -9.67
C ASN A 250 -3.08 26.15 -10.18
N LEU A 251 -2.74 26.63 -11.39
CA LEU A 251 -1.39 26.51 -11.98
C LEU A 251 -0.29 27.15 -11.12
N THR A 252 -0.65 28.13 -10.29
CA THR A 252 0.27 28.77 -9.34
C THR A 252 -0.03 28.40 -7.89
N GLY A 253 -1.04 27.55 -7.66
CA GLY A 253 -1.50 27.13 -6.34
C GLY A 253 -0.71 25.94 -5.82
N LEU A 254 -0.81 25.70 -4.51
CA LEU A 254 -0.23 24.52 -3.88
C LEU A 254 -0.96 23.27 -4.40
N GLY A 255 -0.21 22.31 -4.92
CA GLY A 255 -0.72 21.07 -5.50
C GLY A 255 -0.10 19.81 -4.92
N LEU A 256 -0.84 18.71 -4.94
CA LEU A 256 -0.35 17.40 -4.52
C LEU A 256 -0.85 16.32 -5.50
N LEU A 257 0.09 15.61 -6.14
CA LEU A 257 -0.14 14.36 -6.85
C LEU A 257 0.16 13.20 -5.91
N ALA A 258 -0.78 12.27 -5.72
CA ALA A 258 -0.53 11.08 -4.92
C ALA A 258 -1.01 9.78 -5.56
N TYR A 259 -0.18 8.75 -5.50
CA TYR A 259 -0.50 7.45 -6.05
C TYR A 259 0.31 6.35 -5.37
N PRO A 260 -0.13 5.09 -5.41
CA PRO A 260 0.66 3.99 -4.89
C PRO A 260 1.74 3.57 -5.89
N GLY A 261 2.92 3.20 -5.40
CA GLY A 261 3.94 2.57 -6.25
C GLY A 261 3.57 1.14 -6.67
N GLN A 262 2.68 0.50 -5.91
CA GLN A 262 2.10 -0.81 -6.23
C GLN A 262 0.66 -0.89 -5.71
N SER A 263 -0.26 -1.36 -6.55
CA SER A 263 -1.64 -1.60 -6.16
C SER A 263 -1.73 -2.63 -5.04
N ASN A 264 -2.45 -2.30 -3.95
CA ASN A 264 -2.79 -3.28 -2.91
C ASN A 264 -3.84 -4.28 -3.40
N LEU A 265 -4.57 -3.97 -4.48
CA LEU A 265 -5.58 -4.81 -5.10
C LEU A 265 -4.93 -5.84 -6.01
N THR A 266 -4.38 -5.40 -7.15
CA THR A 266 -3.93 -6.28 -8.23
C THR A 266 -2.46 -6.64 -8.14
N GLY A 267 -1.68 -5.93 -7.31
CA GLY A 267 -0.22 -6.05 -7.30
C GLY A 267 0.49 -5.35 -8.45
N ARG A 268 -0.23 -4.76 -9.43
CA ARG A 268 0.38 -3.99 -10.52
C ARG A 268 1.21 -2.83 -9.97
N ARG A 269 2.38 -2.58 -10.56
CA ARG A 269 3.25 -1.45 -10.23
C ARG A 269 2.99 -0.30 -11.19
N LEU A 270 2.84 0.90 -10.63
CA LEU A 270 2.50 2.10 -11.41
C LEU A 270 3.79 2.82 -11.85
N PRO A 271 3.76 3.58 -12.96
CA PRO A 271 4.92 4.28 -13.47
C PRO A 271 5.56 5.24 -12.46
N LEU A 272 6.85 5.04 -12.19
CA LEU A 272 7.66 5.96 -11.38
C LEU A 272 8.14 7.18 -12.18
N SER A 273 8.09 7.12 -13.51
CA SER A 273 8.47 8.21 -14.42
C SER A 273 7.64 9.48 -14.22
N TRP A 274 6.39 9.36 -13.77
CA TRP A 274 5.52 10.49 -13.46
C TRP A 274 6.12 11.45 -12.43
N LEU A 275 6.93 10.95 -11.47
CA LEU A 275 7.59 11.78 -10.46
C LEU A 275 8.55 12.78 -11.09
N ARG A 276 9.32 12.33 -12.09
CA ARG A 276 10.26 13.17 -12.83
C ARG A 276 9.52 14.14 -13.74
N GLN A 277 8.52 13.65 -14.48
CA GLN A 277 7.70 14.50 -15.36
C GLN A 277 7.00 15.62 -14.58
N LEU A 278 6.46 15.32 -13.40
CA LEU A 278 5.86 16.32 -12.51
C LEU A 278 6.86 17.42 -12.15
N ARG A 279 8.08 17.05 -11.77
CA ARG A 279 9.12 17.99 -11.33
C ARG A 279 9.63 18.87 -12.47
N ASP A 280 9.81 18.30 -13.66
CA ASP A 280 10.29 19.02 -14.83
C ASP A 280 9.22 19.98 -15.40
N SER A 281 7.95 19.77 -15.02
CA SER A 281 6.81 20.55 -15.50
C SER A 281 6.79 21.97 -14.93
N GLN A 282 7.16 22.95 -15.77
CA GLN A 282 7.13 24.38 -15.42
C GLN A 282 5.76 24.87 -14.92
N PRO A 283 4.62 24.47 -15.51
CA PRO A 283 3.30 24.88 -15.01
C PRO A 283 2.91 24.26 -13.67
N LEU A 284 3.64 23.25 -13.19
CA LEU A 284 3.34 22.49 -11.96
C LEU A 284 4.41 22.66 -10.87
N GLN A 285 5.27 23.68 -10.95
CA GLN A 285 6.38 23.89 -9.98
C GLN A 285 5.96 23.92 -8.50
N ASN A 286 4.72 24.29 -8.19
CA ASN A 286 4.17 24.30 -6.82
C ASN A 286 3.40 23.01 -6.48
N THR A 287 3.62 21.94 -7.24
CA THR A 287 2.98 20.64 -7.09
C THR A 287 4.00 19.62 -6.61
N TYR A 288 3.64 18.89 -5.57
CA TYR A 288 4.50 17.88 -4.96
C TYR A 288 3.92 16.49 -5.17
N SER A 289 4.76 15.48 -4.98
CA SER A 289 4.44 14.07 -5.13
C SER A 289 4.41 13.34 -3.78
N LEU A 290 3.35 12.57 -3.54
CA LEU A 290 3.21 11.67 -2.40
C LEU A 290 3.05 10.23 -2.91
N LEU A 291 4.09 9.43 -2.71
CA LEU A 291 4.11 8.03 -3.12
C LEU A 291 3.76 7.12 -1.93
N ASP A 292 2.68 6.34 -2.07
CA ASP A 292 2.43 5.22 -1.15
C ASP A 292 3.24 4.00 -1.62
N ALA A 293 4.39 3.77 -0.98
CA ALA A 293 5.27 2.65 -1.27
C ALA A 293 5.04 1.46 -0.34
N ALA A 294 3.97 1.45 0.49
CA ALA A 294 3.78 0.42 1.50
C ALA A 294 3.63 -1.00 0.91
N ALA A 295 2.94 -1.14 -0.23
CA ALA A 295 2.84 -2.42 -0.94
C ALA A 295 4.07 -2.70 -1.81
N LEU A 296 4.67 -1.67 -2.41
CA LEU A 296 5.83 -1.79 -3.27
C LEU A 296 7.06 -2.30 -2.50
N ALA A 297 7.32 -1.72 -1.33
CA ALA A 297 8.47 -2.03 -0.48
C ALA A 297 8.48 -3.46 0.07
N MET A 298 7.35 -4.17 0.01
CA MET A 298 7.27 -5.57 0.48
C MET A 298 8.10 -6.54 -0.36
N THR A 299 8.18 -6.28 -1.66
CA THR A 299 8.79 -7.21 -2.62
C THR A 299 9.68 -6.53 -3.65
N SER A 300 9.73 -5.20 -3.71
CA SER A 300 10.61 -4.45 -4.60
C SER A 300 11.79 -3.84 -3.86
N PRO A 301 13.00 -3.84 -4.43
CA PRO A 301 14.03 -2.90 -4.00
C PRO A 301 13.58 -1.46 -4.34
N LEU A 302 13.94 -0.49 -3.49
CA LEU A 302 13.61 0.94 -3.68
C LEU A 302 14.85 1.81 -3.94
N ASP A 303 16.03 1.21 -4.03
CA ASP A 303 17.30 1.91 -4.28
C ASP A 303 17.26 2.78 -5.53
N HIS A 304 16.69 2.26 -6.63
CA HIS A 304 16.54 3.01 -7.87
C HIS A 304 15.62 4.24 -7.72
N LEU A 305 14.61 4.19 -6.84
CA LEU A 305 13.68 5.29 -6.58
C LEU A 305 14.40 6.50 -5.95
N PHE A 306 15.40 6.24 -5.10
CA PHE A 306 16.12 7.28 -4.35
C PHE A 306 17.53 7.57 -4.89
N SER A 307 17.98 6.82 -5.90
CA SER A 307 19.30 7.00 -6.51
C SER A 307 19.49 8.37 -7.19
N ASP A 308 18.42 8.93 -7.75
CA ASP A 308 18.39 10.28 -8.35
C ASP A 308 17.40 11.19 -7.58
N PRO A 309 17.90 12.15 -6.78
CA PRO A 309 17.06 13.13 -6.10
C PRO A 309 16.15 13.97 -7.00
N LEU A 310 16.44 14.08 -8.31
CA LEU A 310 15.58 14.78 -9.28
C LEU A 310 14.46 13.89 -9.85
N SER A 311 14.51 12.59 -9.65
CA SER A 311 13.46 11.65 -10.06
C SER A 311 12.72 11.04 -8.87
N ALA A 312 13.28 11.13 -7.66
CA ALA A 312 12.67 10.64 -6.42
C ALA A 312 11.44 11.45 -6.01
N PRO A 313 10.44 10.85 -5.35
CA PRO A 313 9.25 11.56 -4.88
C PRO A 313 9.58 12.59 -3.77
N ASP A 314 8.68 13.53 -3.52
CA ASP A 314 8.82 14.50 -2.43
C ASP A 314 8.59 13.84 -1.06
N PHE A 315 7.57 12.98 -1.00
CA PHE A 315 7.16 12.25 0.19
C PHE A 315 6.93 10.78 -0.16
N THR A 316 7.56 9.85 0.56
CA THR A 316 7.32 8.40 0.40
C THR A 316 6.89 7.79 1.72
N CYS A 317 5.74 7.12 1.71
CA CYS A 317 5.21 6.42 2.87
C CYS A 317 5.47 4.92 2.77
N VAL A 318 5.99 4.33 3.85
CA VAL A 318 6.26 2.88 3.97
C VAL A 318 5.70 2.32 5.28
N SER A 319 5.42 1.01 5.30
CA SER A 319 5.01 0.26 6.49
C SER A 319 5.99 -0.88 6.73
N PHE A 320 6.76 -0.82 7.80
CA PHE A 320 7.81 -1.81 8.10
C PHE A 320 7.24 -3.18 8.44
N TYR A 321 6.08 -3.25 9.10
CA TYR A 321 5.40 -4.53 9.37
C TYR A 321 4.97 -5.26 8.09
N LYS A 322 4.76 -4.55 6.96
CA LYS A 322 4.48 -5.20 5.68
C LYS A 322 5.73 -5.85 5.07
N ILE A 323 6.91 -5.30 5.36
CA ILE A 323 8.20 -5.79 4.85
C ILE A 323 8.74 -6.91 5.75
N PHE A 324 8.68 -6.71 7.07
CA PHE A 324 9.36 -7.57 8.05
C PHE A 324 8.43 -8.36 8.96
N GLY A 325 7.13 -8.04 9.01
CA GLY A 325 6.13 -8.67 9.89
C GLY A 325 6.17 -8.21 11.35
N PHE A 326 7.27 -7.60 11.76
CA PHE A 326 7.48 -6.94 13.04
C PHE A 326 8.67 -5.98 12.87
N PRO A 327 8.65 -4.76 13.44
CA PRO A 327 7.64 -4.18 14.33
C PRO A 327 6.49 -3.48 13.61
N ASP A 328 5.41 -3.20 14.37
CA ASP A 328 4.36 -2.27 13.97
C ASP A 328 4.87 -0.83 13.99
N LEU A 329 5.45 -0.43 12.85
CA LEU A 329 6.05 0.87 12.63
C LEU A 329 5.94 1.22 11.13
N GLY A 330 5.91 2.52 10.83
CA GLY A 330 6.01 3.05 9.48
C GLY A 330 7.09 4.12 9.35
N GLY A 331 7.32 4.53 8.12
CA GLY A 331 8.28 5.57 7.78
C GLY A 331 7.69 6.55 6.78
N LEU A 332 8.01 7.82 6.95
CA LEU A 332 7.83 8.86 5.96
C LEU A 332 9.23 9.35 5.54
N ILE A 333 9.66 8.97 4.35
CA ILE A 333 10.91 9.43 3.75
C ILE A 333 10.61 10.74 3.01
N VAL A 334 11.37 11.78 3.31
CA VAL A 334 11.14 13.13 2.80
C VAL A 334 12.37 13.62 2.08
N ARG A 335 12.20 14.13 0.87
CA ARG A 335 13.28 14.85 0.18
C ARG A 335 13.53 16.19 0.86
N TRP A 336 14.78 16.51 1.18
CA TRP A 336 15.14 17.74 1.90
C TRP A 336 14.56 19.00 1.28
N ASP A 337 14.63 19.13 -0.05
CA ASP A 337 14.12 20.28 -0.80
C ASP A 337 12.61 20.48 -0.71
N SER A 338 11.88 19.48 -0.19
CA SER A 338 10.42 19.51 -0.01
C SER A 338 10.01 19.56 1.46
N GLY A 339 11.00 19.55 2.38
CA GLY A 339 10.77 19.55 3.82
C GLY A 339 10.08 20.80 4.35
N HIS A 340 10.23 21.95 3.67
CA HIS A 340 9.58 23.21 4.05
C HIS A 340 8.04 23.12 4.05
N ILE A 341 7.47 22.19 3.30
CA ILE A 341 6.03 21.93 3.29
C ILE A 341 5.58 21.38 4.66
N LEU A 342 6.35 20.46 5.22
CA LEU A 342 6.03 19.81 6.50
C LEU A 342 6.32 20.70 7.70
N ALA A 343 7.34 21.57 7.58
CA ALA A 343 7.78 22.46 8.64
C ALA A 343 6.72 23.50 9.08
N LEU A 344 5.69 23.74 8.25
CA LEU A 344 4.66 24.76 8.50
C LEU A 344 3.36 24.19 9.10
N ARG A 345 3.35 22.90 9.46
CA ARG A 345 2.26 22.24 10.21
C ARG A 345 1.94 22.99 11.50
N LYS A 346 0.65 23.09 11.83
CA LYS A 346 0.13 23.83 13.01
C LYS A 346 0.21 23.01 14.29
N TYR A 347 0.02 21.69 14.19
CA TYR A 347 0.07 20.80 15.34
C TYR A 347 1.52 20.54 15.76
N PHE A 348 1.77 20.51 17.06
CA PHE A 348 3.03 20.14 17.67
C PHE A 348 2.82 19.33 18.95
N GLY A 349 3.65 18.32 19.16
CA GLY A 349 3.77 17.54 20.39
C GLY A 349 5.05 17.85 21.15
N GLY A 350 5.20 17.28 22.36
CA GLY A 350 6.45 17.40 23.13
C GLY A 350 7.66 16.92 22.33
N GLY A 351 8.81 17.57 22.48
CA GLY A 351 10.04 17.23 21.74
C GLY A 351 10.21 17.95 20.39
N THR A 352 9.12 18.40 19.75
CA THR A 352 9.11 19.02 18.40
C THR A 352 9.22 20.55 18.38
N VAL A 353 9.17 21.17 19.56
CA VAL A 353 9.16 22.63 19.75
C VAL A 353 10.28 23.07 20.68
N ASN A 354 10.93 24.18 20.35
CA ASN A 354 11.98 24.76 21.18
C ASN A 354 11.45 25.59 22.34
N MET A 355 10.28 26.22 22.15
CA MET A 355 9.63 27.03 23.17
C MET A 355 8.14 27.14 22.89
N VAL A 356 7.34 27.03 23.96
CA VAL A 356 5.89 27.18 23.93
C VAL A 356 5.50 28.22 24.97
N SER A 357 4.83 29.29 24.56
CA SER A 357 4.28 30.27 25.49
C SER A 357 2.85 29.88 25.87
N THR A 358 2.64 29.43 27.11
CA THR A 358 1.31 29.06 27.65
C THR A 358 0.71 30.11 28.58
N ILE A 359 1.52 31.03 29.10
CA ILE A 359 1.13 32.09 30.05
C ILE A 359 1.38 33.45 29.40
N GLY A 360 0.40 34.36 29.45
CA GLY A 360 0.41 35.67 28.76
C GLY A 360 -0.74 35.87 27.75
N SER A 361 -1.60 34.87 27.59
CA SER A 361 -2.75 34.85 26.67
C SER A 361 -3.95 35.71 27.13
N GLY A 362 -3.72 36.67 28.03
CA GLY A 362 -4.74 37.57 28.57
C GLY A 362 -4.88 38.83 27.74
N SER A 363 -6.08 39.01 27.17
CA SER A 363 -6.66 40.23 26.61
C SER A 363 -5.95 41.56 26.95
N GLY A 364 -5.40 42.24 25.93
CA GLY A 364 -5.23 43.69 25.96
C GLY A 364 -3.82 44.26 25.77
N SER A 365 -3.11 43.90 24.69
CA SER A 365 -2.22 44.84 23.99
C SER A 365 -1.81 44.23 22.65
N GLY A 366 -1.88 45.01 21.57
CA GLY A 366 -1.62 44.54 20.20
C GLY A 366 -0.20 44.01 20.02
N SER A 367 -0.08 42.92 19.26
CA SER A 367 1.18 42.26 18.83
C SER A 367 1.90 41.32 19.80
N GLY A 368 1.19 40.43 20.49
CA GLY A 368 1.79 39.29 21.19
C GLY A 368 0.93 38.03 21.11
N GLY A 369 0.78 37.46 19.91
CA GLY A 369 0.00 36.21 19.73
C GLY A 369 0.71 34.99 20.34
N VAL A 370 -0.08 33.99 20.73
CA VAL A 370 0.42 32.64 21.08
C VAL A 370 1.31 32.15 19.95
N TRP A 371 2.57 31.83 20.25
CA TRP A 371 3.56 31.41 19.26
C TRP A 371 4.31 30.17 19.73
N HIS A 372 4.62 29.31 18.76
CA HIS A 372 5.50 28.15 18.92
C HIS A 372 6.49 28.19 17.74
N ARG A 373 7.73 27.76 17.97
CA ARG A 373 8.73 27.59 16.91
C ARG A 373 9.03 26.10 16.79
N SER A 374 8.59 25.50 15.69
CA SER A 374 8.92 24.11 15.36
C SER A 374 10.41 23.97 15.10
N LYS A 375 11.00 22.85 15.55
CA LYS A 375 12.39 22.48 15.24
C LYS A 375 12.60 22.25 13.75
N ALA A 376 11.57 21.85 13.01
CA ALA A 376 11.62 21.70 11.55
C ALA A 376 11.83 23.04 10.81
N LEU A 377 11.66 24.19 11.49
CA LEU A 377 11.92 25.52 10.95
C LEU A 377 13.33 26.05 11.30
N GLU A 378 14.16 25.27 11.99
CA GLU A 378 15.56 25.62 12.20
C GLU A 378 16.33 25.55 10.87
N SER A 379 17.04 26.63 10.56
CA SER A 379 17.86 26.75 9.35
C SER A 379 19.31 26.81 9.80
N GLY A 380 20.06 25.74 9.60
CA GLY A 380 21.47 25.63 9.99
C GLY A 380 22.05 24.25 9.69
N ALA A 381 23.38 24.14 9.66
CA ALA A 381 24.08 22.86 9.53
C ALA A 381 23.76 21.98 10.75
N GLY A 382 22.90 20.99 10.58
CA GLY A 382 22.47 20.06 11.63
C GLY A 382 20.97 20.02 11.93
N ALA A 383 20.14 20.89 11.33
CA ALA A 383 18.70 20.85 11.52
C ALA A 383 18.08 19.62 10.84
N ARG A 384 17.41 18.76 11.62
CA ARG A 384 16.77 17.51 11.18
C ARG A 384 15.26 17.69 11.10
N LEU A 385 14.64 17.36 9.95
CA LEU A 385 13.18 17.53 9.75
C LEU A 385 12.41 16.64 10.73
N HIS A 386 12.88 15.41 10.96
CA HIS A 386 12.24 14.46 11.85
C HIS A 386 12.08 14.97 13.29
N GLU A 387 13.04 15.75 13.81
CA GLU A 387 12.95 16.29 15.17
C GLU A 387 11.75 17.22 15.37
N GLY A 388 11.27 17.89 14.32
CA GLY A 388 10.09 18.76 14.37
C GLY A 388 8.77 18.09 13.99
N LEU A 389 8.81 16.79 13.62
CA LEU A 389 7.65 16.04 13.10
C LEU A 389 7.33 14.80 13.94
N GLU A 390 8.29 14.31 14.73
CA GLU A 390 8.15 13.18 15.64
C GLU A 390 7.56 13.64 16.98
N ASP A 391 6.24 13.84 16.99
CA ASP A 391 5.49 14.30 18.16
C ASP A 391 5.62 13.33 19.35
N GLY A 392 6.18 13.80 20.46
CA GLY A 392 6.25 13.09 21.73
C GLY A 392 7.46 12.16 21.88
N THR A 393 7.31 11.12 22.70
CA THR A 393 8.34 10.09 22.83
C THR A 393 8.18 9.09 21.69
N LEU A 394 9.21 8.94 20.86
CA LEU A 394 9.24 7.92 19.82
C LEU A 394 9.08 6.51 20.41
N PRO A 395 8.51 5.55 19.65
CA PRO A 395 8.46 4.15 20.07
C PRO A 395 9.84 3.50 19.92
N PHE A 396 10.82 3.94 20.72
CA PHE A 396 12.23 3.55 20.61
C PHE A 396 12.46 2.04 20.73
N HIS A 397 11.62 1.30 21.47
CA HIS A 397 11.67 -0.16 21.47
C HIS A 397 11.24 -0.77 20.11
N SER A 398 10.21 -0.22 19.47
CA SER A 398 9.83 -0.63 18.11
C SER A 398 10.92 -0.25 17.12
N ILE A 399 11.56 0.91 17.28
CA ILE A 399 12.69 1.31 16.43
C ILE A 399 13.87 0.34 16.62
N LEU A 400 14.19 -0.07 17.85
CA LEU A 400 15.19 -1.11 18.10
C LEU A 400 14.86 -2.42 17.36
N ALA A 401 13.60 -2.86 17.44
CA ALA A 401 13.14 -4.04 16.71
C ALA A 401 13.28 -3.90 15.19
N LEU A 402 13.06 -2.71 14.63
CA LEU A 402 13.27 -2.45 13.19
C LEU A 402 14.74 -2.64 12.80
N GLY A 403 15.67 -2.20 13.66
CA GLY A 403 17.10 -2.42 13.44
C GLY A 403 17.43 -3.91 13.31
N GLU A 404 16.95 -4.72 14.25
CA GLU A 404 17.13 -6.19 14.21
C GLU A 404 16.46 -6.82 13.00
N ALA A 405 15.22 -6.42 12.69
CA ALA A 405 14.47 -6.93 11.56
C ALA A 405 15.21 -6.69 10.23
N THR A 406 15.80 -5.50 10.07
CA THR A 406 16.55 -5.14 8.86
C THR A 406 17.82 -5.97 8.70
N VAL A 407 18.56 -6.23 9.79
CA VAL A 407 19.74 -7.12 9.77
C VAL A 407 19.35 -8.55 9.44
N VAL A 408 18.35 -9.09 10.14
CA VAL A 408 17.88 -10.47 9.94
C VAL A 408 17.37 -10.65 8.51
N HIS A 409 16.55 -9.73 8.01
CA HIS A 409 16.02 -9.80 6.64
C HIS A 409 17.15 -9.84 5.60
N SER A 410 18.17 -9.00 5.75
CA SER A 410 19.34 -8.98 4.87
C SER A 410 20.15 -10.28 4.96
N ARG A 411 20.29 -10.85 6.17
CA ARG A 411 20.97 -12.14 6.37
C ARG A 411 20.23 -13.30 5.69
N LEU A 412 18.89 -13.31 5.77
CA LEU A 412 18.07 -14.41 5.25
C LEU A 412 17.94 -14.37 3.73
N TYR A 413 17.69 -13.19 3.16
CA TYR A 413 17.31 -13.06 1.75
C TYR A 413 18.39 -12.37 0.89
N GLY A 414 19.42 -11.80 1.51
CA GLY A 414 20.49 -11.06 0.85
C GLY A 414 20.07 -9.64 0.46
N SER A 415 19.15 -9.52 -0.50
CA SER A 415 18.66 -8.22 -0.99
C SER A 415 17.17 -8.27 -1.35
N MET A 416 16.54 -7.10 -1.40
CA MET A 416 15.18 -6.97 -1.93
C MET A 416 15.09 -7.35 -3.41
N GLY A 417 16.18 -7.24 -4.18
CA GLY A 417 16.23 -7.73 -5.56
C GLY A 417 16.08 -9.26 -5.65
N ASN A 418 16.64 -10.01 -4.69
CA ASN A 418 16.43 -11.45 -4.62
C ASN A 418 14.99 -11.80 -4.26
N VAL A 419 14.41 -11.08 -3.30
CA VAL A 419 12.99 -11.22 -2.92
C VAL A 419 12.08 -10.94 -4.11
N SER A 420 12.35 -9.86 -4.86
CA SER A 420 11.55 -9.49 -6.04
C SER A 420 11.57 -10.58 -7.10
N ARG A 421 12.75 -11.14 -7.42
CA ARG A 421 12.86 -12.23 -8.41
C ARG A 421 12.17 -13.51 -7.95
N HIS A 422 12.39 -13.90 -6.69
CA HIS A 422 11.78 -15.11 -6.12
C HIS A 422 10.25 -15.03 -6.15
N THR A 423 9.70 -13.93 -5.64
CA THR A 423 8.26 -13.75 -5.54
C THR A 423 7.60 -13.51 -6.91
N ALA A 424 8.29 -12.85 -7.85
CA ALA A 424 7.82 -12.71 -9.24
C ALA A 424 7.72 -14.08 -9.94
N ARG A 425 8.70 -14.97 -9.74
CA ARG A 425 8.64 -16.34 -10.28
C ARG A 425 7.45 -17.12 -9.72
N LEU A 426 7.26 -17.07 -8.40
CA LEU A 426 6.15 -17.79 -7.75
C LEU A 426 4.78 -17.24 -8.17
N VAL A 427 4.63 -15.92 -8.30
CA VAL A 427 3.36 -15.33 -8.72
C VAL A 427 3.04 -15.64 -10.18
N GLY A 428 4.06 -15.77 -11.05
CA GLY A 428 3.91 -16.27 -12.42
C GLY A 428 3.33 -17.68 -12.46
N VAL A 429 3.94 -18.62 -11.71
CA VAL A 429 3.43 -20.01 -11.62
C VAL A 429 2.01 -20.06 -11.06
N LEU A 430 1.73 -19.25 -10.03
CA LEU A 430 0.39 -19.17 -9.45
C LEU A 430 -0.63 -18.67 -10.47
N HIS A 431 -0.32 -17.58 -11.17
CA HIS A 431 -1.17 -17.01 -12.20
C HIS A 431 -1.47 -18.02 -13.32
N ASP A 432 -0.44 -18.68 -13.85
CA ASP A 432 -0.59 -19.65 -14.93
C ASP A 432 -1.42 -20.86 -14.50
N GLY A 433 -1.20 -21.35 -13.27
CA GLY A 433 -2.00 -22.41 -12.69
C GLY A 433 -3.48 -22.03 -12.52
N MET A 434 -3.76 -20.83 -11.98
CA MET A 434 -5.12 -20.34 -11.78
C MET A 434 -5.86 -20.14 -13.10
N THR A 435 -5.19 -19.53 -14.08
CA THR A 435 -5.76 -19.27 -15.41
C THR A 435 -5.88 -20.51 -16.29
N ALA A 436 -5.27 -21.65 -15.91
CA ALA A 436 -5.45 -22.94 -16.57
C ALA A 436 -6.67 -23.73 -16.07
N LEU A 437 -7.23 -23.41 -14.89
CA LEU A 437 -8.36 -24.17 -14.33
C LEU A 437 -9.64 -24.00 -15.16
N ARG A 438 -10.22 -25.11 -15.60
CA ARG A 438 -11.44 -25.17 -16.41
C ARG A 438 -12.44 -26.16 -15.82
N HIS A 439 -13.71 -25.80 -15.85
CA HIS A 439 -14.82 -26.72 -15.66
C HIS A 439 -14.93 -27.71 -16.84
N PRO A 440 -15.66 -28.83 -16.70
CA PRO A 440 -15.85 -29.80 -17.79
C PRO A 440 -16.48 -29.21 -19.05
N ASN A 441 -17.30 -28.16 -18.91
CA ASN A 441 -17.88 -27.43 -20.04
C ASN A 441 -16.91 -26.45 -20.73
N GLY A 442 -15.63 -26.44 -20.34
CA GLY A 442 -14.60 -25.57 -20.89
C GLY A 442 -14.59 -24.14 -20.35
N ARG A 443 -15.49 -23.78 -19.42
CA ARG A 443 -15.50 -22.44 -18.80
C ARG A 443 -14.37 -22.30 -17.78
N ALA A 444 -13.77 -21.12 -17.67
CA ALA A 444 -12.78 -20.80 -16.64
C ALA A 444 -13.40 -20.86 -15.24
N VAL A 445 -12.70 -21.51 -14.31
CA VAL A 445 -13.09 -21.54 -12.88
C VAL A 445 -12.73 -20.22 -12.21
N ILE A 446 -11.65 -19.59 -12.66
CA ILE A 446 -11.09 -18.40 -12.03
C ILE A 446 -10.93 -17.31 -13.06
N HIS A 447 -11.30 -16.09 -12.68
CA HIS A 447 -10.90 -14.88 -13.39
C HIS A 447 -9.98 -14.07 -12.48
N VAL A 448 -8.77 -13.84 -12.98
CA VAL A 448 -7.75 -13.03 -12.33
C VAL A 448 -7.86 -11.61 -12.84
N TYR A 449 -7.86 -10.64 -11.92
CA TYR A 449 -7.81 -9.23 -12.27
C TYR A 449 -6.37 -8.82 -12.55
N CYS A 450 -6.13 -8.43 -13.80
CA CYS A 450 -4.95 -7.74 -14.26
C CYS A 450 -5.40 -6.59 -15.17
N GLU A 451 -4.70 -5.46 -15.15
CA GLU A 451 -4.85 -4.49 -16.23
C GLU A 451 -4.03 -5.00 -17.41
N GLU A 452 -4.72 -5.30 -18.51
CA GLU A 452 -4.09 -5.51 -19.81
C GLU A 452 -3.60 -4.15 -20.29
N GLU A 453 -2.28 -3.94 -20.37
CA GLU A 453 -1.75 -2.87 -21.22
C GLU A 453 -1.99 -3.25 -22.69
N ASP A 454 -1.94 -2.25 -23.59
CA ASP A 454 -2.25 -2.32 -25.03
C ASP A 454 -1.62 -3.53 -25.79
N ASP A 455 -0.64 -4.20 -25.19
CA ASP A 455 0.14 -5.30 -25.76
C ASP A 455 -0.46 -6.70 -25.46
N GLY A 456 -1.46 -6.82 -24.58
CA GLY A 456 -2.14 -8.09 -24.26
C GLY A 456 -1.28 -9.16 -23.56
N VAL A 457 -0.11 -8.79 -22.99
CA VAL A 457 0.79 -9.72 -22.30
C VAL A 457 0.58 -9.64 -20.78
N ALA A 458 0.28 -10.78 -20.15
CA ALA A 458 0.18 -10.88 -18.70
C ALA A 458 1.51 -10.49 -18.03
N THR A 459 1.46 -9.54 -17.10
CA THR A 459 2.63 -8.99 -16.39
C THR A 459 3.14 -9.89 -15.26
N PHE A 460 2.42 -10.96 -14.92
CA PHE A 460 2.82 -11.91 -13.89
C PHE A 460 4.10 -12.65 -14.28
N GLY A 461 5.13 -12.57 -13.44
CA GLY A 461 6.48 -13.04 -13.75
C GLY A 461 7.47 -11.90 -14.06
N ASP A 462 6.98 -10.72 -14.45
CA ASP A 462 7.81 -9.52 -14.59
C ASP A 462 7.92 -8.79 -13.25
N ALA A 463 9.08 -8.94 -12.62
CA ALA A 463 9.42 -8.32 -11.34
C ALA A 463 9.43 -6.79 -11.37
N TYR A 464 9.39 -6.11 -12.53
CA TYR A 464 9.32 -4.65 -12.62
C TYR A 464 7.89 -4.13 -12.69
N ARG A 465 6.98 -4.89 -13.31
CA ARG A 465 5.60 -4.47 -13.59
C ARG A 465 4.59 -5.03 -12.61
N GLN A 466 4.91 -6.16 -11.97
CA GLN A 466 3.96 -6.90 -11.14
C GLN A 466 4.58 -7.30 -9.79
N GLY A 467 3.87 -6.98 -8.73
CA GLY A 467 4.13 -7.47 -7.38
C GLY A 467 3.54 -8.85 -7.13
N ALA A 468 3.86 -9.41 -5.97
CA ALA A 468 3.51 -10.79 -5.62
C ALA A 468 2.07 -10.96 -5.09
N THR A 469 1.12 -10.26 -5.70
CA THR A 469 -0.30 -10.25 -5.30
C THR A 469 -1.16 -10.61 -6.50
N VAL A 470 -2.15 -11.48 -6.30
CA VAL A 470 -3.15 -11.89 -7.30
C VAL A 470 -4.53 -11.64 -6.71
N ALA A 471 -5.32 -10.78 -7.35
CA ALA A 471 -6.74 -10.61 -7.05
C ALA A 471 -7.57 -11.42 -8.03
N PHE A 472 -8.58 -12.14 -7.54
CA PHE A 472 -9.37 -13.02 -8.37
C PHE A 472 -10.77 -13.26 -7.81
N ILE A 473 -11.62 -13.78 -8.67
CA ILE A 473 -12.96 -14.27 -8.38
C ILE A 473 -13.10 -15.71 -8.89
N VAL A 474 -14.02 -16.45 -8.28
CA VAL A 474 -14.27 -17.86 -8.60
C VAL A 474 -15.67 -17.99 -9.19
N PHE A 475 -15.77 -18.75 -10.28
CA PHE A 475 -17.00 -19.07 -10.97
C PHE A 475 -17.43 -20.52 -10.72
N ARG A 476 -18.74 -20.75 -10.80
CA ARG A 476 -19.34 -22.07 -10.95
C ARG A 476 -19.46 -22.46 -12.42
N GLN A 477 -19.77 -23.73 -12.67
CA GLN A 477 -19.96 -24.25 -14.02
C GLN A 477 -21.09 -23.52 -14.77
N ASP A 478 -22.13 -23.10 -14.06
CA ASP A 478 -23.25 -22.32 -14.61
C ASP A 478 -22.90 -20.84 -14.91
N GLY A 479 -21.73 -20.36 -14.46
CA GLY A 479 -21.25 -18.98 -14.61
C GLY A 479 -21.63 -18.03 -13.49
N THR A 480 -22.29 -18.52 -12.45
CA THR A 480 -22.53 -17.73 -11.25
C THR A 480 -21.25 -17.59 -10.43
N TYR A 481 -21.13 -16.48 -9.71
CA TYR A 481 -19.98 -16.22 -8.83
C TYR A 481 -20.10 -17.01 -7.53
N VAL A 482 -18.97 -17.53 -7.06
CA VAL A 482 -18.83 -17.98 -5.66
C VAL A 482 -18.53 -16.75 -4.80
N PRO A 483 -19.31 -16.49 -3.74
CA PRO A 483 -19.04 -15.36 -2.84
C PRO A 483 -17.61 -15.44 -2.27
N TYR A 484 -16.92 -14.31 -2.21
CA TYR A 484 -15.52 -14.25 -1.72
C TYR A 484 -15.38 -14.79 -0.29
N SER A 485 -16.41 -14.59 0.55
CA SER A 485 -16.45 -15.06 1.93
C SER A 485 -16.58 -16.57 2.03
N THR A 486 -17.28 -17.19 1.07
CA THR A 486 -17.33 -18.66 0.93
C THR A 486 -15.98 -19.21 0.53
N VAL A 487 -15.29 -18.57 -0.43
CA VAL A 487 -13.94 -19.00 -0.84
C VAL A 487 -12.95 -18.90 0.33
N GLU A 488 -12.96 -17.80 1.07
CA GLU A 488 -12.12 -17.62 2.27
C GLU A 488 -12.44 -18.63 3.37
N GLY A 489 -13.73 -18.89 3.63
CA GLY A 489 -14.17 -19.91 4.60
C GLY A 489 -13.65 -21.31 4.25
N MET A 490 -13.83 -21.73 2.99
CA MET A 490 -13.34 -23.03 2.51
C MET A 490 -11.80 -23.13 2.51
N ALA A 491 -11.10 -22.03 2.23
CA ALA A 491 -9.65 -21.97 2.32
C ALA A 491 -9.19 -22.14 3.78
N ASN A 492 -9.84 -21.45 4.72
CA ASN A 492 -9.55 -21.55 6.15
C ASN A 492 -9.74 -22.99 6.68
N GLU A 493 -10.80 -23.69 6.24
CA GLU A 493 -11.04 -25.10 6.58
C GLU A 493 -9.92 -26.04 6.10
N ARG A 494 -9.19 -25.65 5.05
CA ARG A 494 -8.04 -26.38 4.50
C ARG A 494 -6.70 -25.86 5.01
N GLY A 495 -6.70 -24.94 5.98
CA GLY A 495 -5.48 -24.34 6.51
C GLY A 495 -4.76 -23.42 5.50
N ILE A 496 -5.52 -22.79 4.60
CA ILE A 496 -5.02 -21.82 3.62
C ILE A 496 -5.62 -20.45 3.97
N TYR A 497 -4.76 -19.48 4.24
CA TYR A 497 -5.15 -18.16 4.73
C TYR A 497 -4.96 -17.11 3.63
N VAL A 498 -6.04 -16.88 2.87
CA VAL A 498 -6.14 -15.78 1.89
C VAL A 498 -6.81 -14.56 2.54
N ARG A 499 -6.81 -13.42 1.84
CA ARG A 499 -7.61 -12.26 2.24
C ARG A 499 -8.77 -12.07 1.30
N SER A 500 -9.97 -11.84 1.85
CA SER A 500 -11.14 -11.52 1.04
C SER A 500 -11.85 -10.25 1.52
N GLY A 501 -12.68 -9.64 0.68
CA GLY A 501 -13.57 -8.53 1.07
C GLY A 501 -13.65 -7.36 0.09
N GLY A 502 -14.42 -6.35 0.48
CA GLY A 502 -14.39 -5.02 -0.15
C GLY A 502 -13.03 -4.38 0.06
N ILE A 503 -12.22 -4.33 -0.99
CA ILE A 503 -10.82 -3.94 -0.91
C ILE A 503 -10.66 -2.44 -0.66
N CYS A 504 -9.62 -2.09 0.09
CA CYS A 504 -9.25 -0.72 0.45
C CYS A 504 -8.73 0.13 -0.74
N CYS A 505 -8.94 -0.29 -1.98
CA CYS A 505 -8.65 0.43 -3.22
C CYS A 505 -9.97 0.56 -4.00
N PRO A 506 -10.87 1.48 -3.59
CA PRO A 506 -12.25 1.50 -4.08
C PRO A 506 -12.33 1.75 -5.58
N GLY A 507 -11.55 2.69 -6.12
CA GLY A 507 -11.54 2.99 -7.56
C GLY A 507 -11.12 1.78 -8.39
N GLY A 508 -9.95 1.21 -8.10
CA GLY A 508 -9.46 0.00 -8.76
C GLY A 508 -10.43 -1.19 -8.64
N LEU A 509 -11.06 -1.37 -7.47
CA LEU A 509 -12.05 -2.44 -7.28
C LEU A 509 -13.30 -2.21 -8.15
N PHE A 510 -13.84 -0.99 -8.17
CA PHE A 510 -15.03 -0.70 -8.97
C PHE A 510 -14.77 -0.81 -10.48
N SER A 511 -13.60 -0.37 -10.95
CA SER A 511 -13.18 -0.58 -12.33
C SER A 511 -13.02 -2.05 -12.66
N ALA A 512 -12.35 -2.83 -11.81
CA ALA A 512 -12.16 -4.27 -11.99
C ALA A 512 -13.49 -5.04 -12.06
N LEU A 513 -14.43 -4.68 -11.18
CA LEU A 513 -15.76 -5.29 -11.11
C LEU A 513 -16.76 -4.70 -12.14
N ARG A 514 -16.33 -3.70 -12.92
CA ARG A 514 -17.13 -2.98 -13.94
C ARG A 514 -18.42 -2.38 -13.39
N TYR A 515 -18.36 -1.82 -12.18
CA TYR A 515 -19.47 -1.08 -11.60
C TYR A 515 -19.65 0.28 -12.27
N GLU A 516 -20.89 0.63 -12.58
CA GLU A 516 -21.26 2.00 -12.94
C GLU A 516 -21.47 2.87 -11.68
N PRO A 517 -21.19 4.18 -11.73
CA PRO A 517 -21.32 5.06 -10.56
C PRO A 517 -22.70 5.01 -9.87
N TRP A 518 -23.78 4.86 -10.64
CA TRP A 518 -25.15 4.79 -10.11
C TRP A 518 -25.44 3.47 -9.37
N GLU A 519 -24.72 2.39 -9.68
CA GLU A 519 -24.86 1.10 -8.99
C GLU A 519 -24.24 1.15 -7.60
N LEU A 520 -23.18 1.94 -7.41
CA LEU A 520 -22.53 2.18 -6.12
C LEU A 520 -23.44 2.96 -5.17
N ASP A 521 -24.11 4.00 -5.67
CA ASP A 521 -25.09 4.75 -4.87
C ASP A 521 -26.25 3.87 -4.43
N ARG A 522 -26.66 2.93 -5.28
CA ARG A 522 -27.70 1.95 -4.95
C ARG A 522 -27.20 0.90 -3.95
N ALA A 523 -25.98 0.40 -4.11
CA ALA A 523 -25.34 -0.54 -3.18
C ALA A 523 -25.24 0.05 -1.76
N ARG A 524 -24.80 1.32 -1.67
CA ARG A 524 -24.82 2.10 -0.42
C ARG A 524 -26.24 2.25 0.13
N SER A 525 -27.21 2.58 -0.72
CA SER A 525 -28.62 2.70 -0.31
C SER A 525 -29.23 1.36 0.13
N ALA A 526 -28.70 0.25 -0.35
CA ALA A 526 -29.08 -1.11 0.05
C ALA A 526 -28.39 -1.60 1.33
N GLY A 527 -27.58 -0.75 1.99
CA GLY A 527 -26.92 -1.06 3.25
C GLY A 527 -25.57 -1.78 3.13
N HIS A 528 -24.94 -1.78 1.95
CA HIS A 528 -23.60 -2.37 1.80
C HIS A 528 -22.54 -1.55 2.56
N HIS A 529 -21.74 -2.23 3.38
CA HIS A 529 -20.58 -1.67 4.07
C HIS A 529 -19.33 -2.54 3.83
N CYS A 530 -18.15 -1.94 3.92
CA CYS A 530 -16.89 -2.67 3.84
C CYS A 530 -16.70 -3.54 5.10
N GLY A 531 -16.53 -4.85 4.94
CA GLY A 531 -16.33 -5.80 6.05
C GLY A 531 -16.74 -7.23 5.70
N SER A 532 -16.51 -8.17 6.63
CA SER A 532 -16.90 -9.58 6.49
C SER A 532 -18.41 -9.77 6.33
N ASP A 533 -19.19 -8.89 6.94
CA ASP A 533 -20.65 -9.01 7.03
C ASP A 533 -21.38 -8.19 5.94
N GLY A 534 -20.63 -7.62 4.99
CA GLY A 534 -21.19 -6.91 3.85
C GLY A 534 -21.86 -7.85 2.86
N LEU A 535 -22.91 -7.38 2.17
CA LEU A 535 -23.53 -8.13 1.07
C LEU A 535 -22.46 -8.49 0.02
N SER A 536 -22.16 -9.78 -0.16
CA SER A 536 -21.11 -10.25 -1.09
C SER A 536 -21.51 -10.17 -2.56
N LEU A 537 -22.81 -10.01 -2.83
CA LEU A 537 -23.39 -9.88 -4.17
C LEU A 537 -24.44 -8.77 -4.17
N ILE A 538 -24.36 -7.86 -5.13
CA ILE A 538 -25.40 -6.86 -5.41
C ILE A 538 -25.70 -6.92 -6.90
N HIS A 539 -26.94 -7.25 -7.26
CA HIS A 539 -27.38 -7.42 -8.66
C HIS A 539 -26.53 -8.40 -9.47
N GLN A 540 -26.13 -9.54 -8.89
CA GLN A 540 -25.25 -10.54 -9.50
C GLN A 540 -23.81 -10.07 -9.76
N LEU A 541 -23.45 -8.85 -9.36
CA LEU A 541 -22.06 -8.40 -9.34
C LEU A 541 -21.46 -8.69 -7.96
N PRO A 542 -20.25 -9.25 -7.89
CA PRO A 542 -19.51 -9.40 -6.63
C PRO A 542 -19.22 -8.02 -6.05
N THR A 543 -19.24 -7.88 -4.73
CA THR A 543 -18.90 -6.61 -4.04
C THR A 543 -17.47 -6.58 -3.51
N GLY A 544 -16.72 -7.66 -3.74
CA GLY A 544 -15.36 -7.87 -3.28
C GLY A 544 -14.71 -9.01 -4.02
N VAL A 545 -13.43 -9.22 -3.77
CA VAL A 545 -12.61 -10.23 -4.45
C VAL A 545 -11.78 -11.00 -3.42
N VAL A 546 -11.20 -12.11 -3.86
CA VAL A 546 -10.23 -12.86 -3.07
C VAL A 546 -8.84 -12.45 -3.52
N ARG A 547 -7.91 -12.33 -2.58
CA ARG A 547 -6.52 -11.93 -2.81
C ARG A 547 -5.58 -12.96 -2.19
N ALA A 548 -4.70 -13.49 -3.03
CA ALA A 548 -3.54 -14.26 -2.59
C ALA A 548 -2.29 -13.41 -2.79
N SER A 549 -1.44 -13.31 -1.78
CA SER A 549 -0.24 -12.49 -1.77
C SER A 549 0.90 -13.26 -1.13
N LEU A 550 2.07 -13.24 -1.78
CA LEU A 550 3.23 -14.04 -1.44
C LEU A 550 4.30 -13.19 -0.75
N GLY A 551 5.10 -13.83 0.08
CA GLY A 551 6.20 -13.20 0.81
C GLY A 551 7.56 -13.82 0.48
N PRO A 552 8.65 -13.24 1.01
CA PRO A 552 10.02 -13.72 0.80
C PRO A 552 10.20 -15.22 1.10
N MET A 553 9.45 -15.71 2.08
CA MET A 553 9.48 -17.05 2.62
C MET A 553 8.54 -18.05 1.90
N SER A 554 7.64 -17.57 1.03
CA SER A 554 6.72 -18.43 0.27
C SER A 554 7.49 -19.45 -0.57
N THR A 555 6.95 -20.66 -0.67
CA THR A 555 7.58 -21.79 -1.38
C THR A 555 6.76 -22.18 -2.59
N ILE A 556 7.36 -22.94 -3.51
CA ILE A 556 6.60 -23.50 -4.65
C ILE A 556 5.53 -24.51 -4.20
N SER A 557 5.80 -25.22 -3.11
CA SER A 557 4.84 -26.13 -2.47
C SER A 557 3.59 -25.40 -1.98
N ASP A 558 3.74 -24.19 -1.44
CA ASP A 558 2.60 -23.33 -1.05
C ASP A 558 1.70 -23.05 -2.27
N ILE A 559 2.31 -22.75 -3.42
CA ILE A 559 1.59 -22.47 -4.68
C ILE A 559 0.87 -23.71 -5.18
N HIS A 560 1.55 -24.86 -5.24
CA HIS A 560 0.94 -26.10 -5.70
C HIS A 560 -0.20 -26.58 -4.81
N ALA A 561 -0.05 -26.47 -3.48
CA ALA A 561 -1.10 -26.83 -2.55
C ALA A 561 -2.33 -25.90 -2.69
N PHE A 562 -2.11 -24.59 -2.91
CA PHE A 562 -3.20 -23.67 -3.16
C PHE A 562 -3.91 -23.93 -4.49
N LEU A 563 -3.17 -24.23 -5.57
CA LEU A 563 -3.74 -24.63 -6.86
C LEU A 563 -4.53 -25.95 -6.75
N SER A 564 -4.03 -26.93 -5.99
CA SER A 564 -4.74 -28.19 -5.73
C SER A 564 -6.04 -27.93 -4.99
N PHE A 565 -6.04 -27.08 -3.97
CA PHE A 565 -7.24 -26.65 -3.28
C PHE A 565 -8.27 -26.04 -4.25
N LEU A 566 -7.84 -25.09 -5.09
CA LEU A 566 -8.73 -24.46 -6.05
C LEU A 566 -9.33 -25.47 -7.03
N GLY A 567 -8.51 -26.40 -7.52
CA GLY A 567 -8.92 -27.49 -8.41
C GLY A 567 -9.91 -28.46 -7.74
N GLU A 568 -9.59 -28.95 -6.55
CA GLU A 568 -10.39 -29.95 -5.82
C GLU A 568 -11.75 -29.41 -5.37
N VAL A 569 -11.80 -28.14 -4.97
CA VAL A 569 -12.99 -27.56 -4.32
C VAL A 569 -13.90 -26.88 -5.33
N PHE A 570 -13.36 -26.21 -6.35
CA PHE A 570 -14.16 -25.38 -7.25
C PHE A 570 -14.30 -25.94 -8.68
N VAL A 571 -13.48 -26.91 -9.10
CA VAL A 571 -13.73 -27.60 -10.38
C VAL A 571 -14.85 -28.62 -10.17
N GLU A 572 -16.05 -28.27 -10.63
CA GLU A 572 -17.19 -29.18 -10.65
C GLU A 572 -16.87 -30.43 -11.49
N LYS A 573 -17.19 -31.61 -10.96
CA LYS A 573 -16.99 -32.89 -11.66
C LYS A 573 -18.18 -33.14 -12.58
N GLU A 574 -17.95 -33.78 -13.73
CA GLU A 574 -19.07 -34.28 -14.54
C GLU A 574 -19.98 -35.12 -13.65
N HIS A 575 -21.24 -34.69 -13.51
CA HIS A 575 -22.27 -35.63 -13.15
C HIS A 575 -22.29 -36.67 -14.27
N CYS A 576 -21.82 -37.88 -13.97
CA CYS A 576 -22.15 -39.05 -14.77
C CYS A 576 -23.68 -39.09 -14.85
N LEU A 577 -24.24 -38.57 -15.94
CA LEU A 577 -25.59 -38.82 -16.34
C LEU A 577 -25.64 -40.31 -16.64
N PHE A 578 -25.91 -41.13 -15.63
CA PHE A 578 -26.38 -42.48 -15.86
C PHE A 578 -27.57 -42.34 -16.81
N PRO A 579 -27.55 -42.98 -18.00
CA PRO A 579 -28.72 -42.97 -18.86
C PRO A 579 -29.86 -43.59 -18.05
N GLN A 580 -30.85 -42.79 -17.66
CA GLN A 580 -32.08 -43.36 -17.16
C GLN A 580 -32.65 -44.16 -18.33
N GLN A 581 -32.65 -45.48 -18.19
CA GLN A 581 -33.36 -46.36 -19.11
C GLN A 581 -34.80 -45.85 -19.23
N PRO A 582 -35.34 -45.70 -20.45
CA PRO A 582 -36.71 -45.28 -20.60
C PRO A 582 -37.61 -46.35 -19.97
N MET A 583 -38.29 -45.99 -18.87
CA MET A 583 -39.36 -46.81 -18.32
C MET A 583 -40.49 -46.88 -19.35
N THR A 584 -40.62 -48.03 -20.00
CA THR A 584 -41.78 -48.37 -20.81
C THR A 584 -42.99 -48.49 -19.90
N ILE A 585 -43.86 -47.49 -19.90
CA ILE A 585 -45.15 -47.55 -19.22
C ILE A 585 -46.06 -48.49 -20.03
N SER A 586 -46.32 -49.68 -19.47
CA SER A 586 -47.37 -50.56 -19.97
C SER A 586 -48.73 -50.00 -19.56
N LYS A 587 -49.61 -49.76 -20.54
CA LYS A 587 -51.00 -49.35 -20.29
C LYS A 587 -51.79 -50.59 -19.86
N THR A 588 -52.30 -50.58 -18.63
CA THR A 588 -53.36 -51.49 -18.20
C THR A 588 -54.57 -50.67 -17.78
N THR A 589 -55.63 -50.77 -18.58
CA THR A 589 -56.99 -50.30 -18.29
C THR A 589 -57.60 -51.09 -17.14
N THR A 590 -58.20 -50.40 -16.17
CA THR A 590 -59.18 -51.02 -15.27
C THR A 590 -60.28 -50.03 -14.93
N GLU A 591 -61.50 -50.57 -14.96
CA GLU A 591 -62.80 -49.92 -14.99
C GLU A 591 -63.24 -49.33 -13.64
N VAL A 592 -64.17 -48.39 -13.72
CA VAL A 592 -64.87 -47.71 -12.62
C VAL A 592 -66.09 -48.53 -12.18
N PRO A 593 -66.36 -48.67 -10.86
CA PRO A 593 -67.68 -49.03 -10.36
C PRO A 593 -68.43 -47.83 -9.72
N PRO A 594 -69.78 -47.85 -9.67
CA PRO A 594 -70.61 -46.65 -9.57
C PRO A 594 -71.01 -46.25 -8.13
N GLU A 595 -71.49 -45.01 -8.03
CA GLU A 595 -72.02 -44.31 -6.86
C GLU A 595 -73.23 -45.00 -6.19
N ASN A 596 -73.36 -44.78 -4.87
CA ASN A 596 -74.68 -44.80 -4.22
C ASN A 596 -74.76 -43.86 -2.99
N ASN A 597 -75.40 -42.72 -3.23
CA ASN A 597 -76.33 -41.92 -2.43
C ASN A 597 -76.44 -41.98 -0.88
N ASN A 598 -76.53 -40.74 -0.34
CA ASN A 598 -77.51 -40.18 0.61
C ASN A 598 -77.17 -39.98 2.11
N ASN A 599 -77.26 -38.68 2.47
CA ASN A 599 -77.81 -38.03 3.67
C ASN A 599 -77.24 -38.36 5.06
N TYR A 600 -76.79 -37.33 5.79
CA TYR A 600 -77.59 -36.71 6.86
C TYR A 600 -76.93 -35.42 7.41
N ASN A 601 -77.80 -34.63 8.03
CA ASN A 601 -77.78 -33.21 8.37
C ASN A 601 -76.92 -32.76 9.58
N ALA A 602 -76.59 -31.45 9.51
CA ALA A 602 -76.70 -30.38 10.53
C ALA A 602 -75.81 -30.30 11.79
N ASN A 603 -75.10 -29.16 11.86
CA ASN A 603 -74.89 -28.21 12.97
C ASN A 603 -75.01 -28.69 14.43
N ASN A 604 -73.95 -28.46 15.23
CA ASN A 604 -74.09 -27.74 16.50
C ASN A 604 -72.77 -27.22 17.11
N HIS A 605 -72.99 -26.26 18.03
CA HIS A 605 -72.14 -25.30 18.75
C HIS A 605 -70.99 -25.81 19.66
N MET A 606 -70.06 -24.86 19.90
CA MET A 606 -69.30 -24.53 21.13
C MET A 606 -68.44 -25.58 21.85
N SER A 607 -67.15 -25.25 22.04
CA SER A 607 -66.52 -24.84 23.32
C SER A 607 -65.01 -25.11 23.28
N GLY A 608 -64.23 -24.21 23.89
CA GLY A 608 -62.77 -24.19 23.77
C GLY A 608 -62.01 -24.98 24.84
N VAL A 609 -60.70 -25.10 24.65
CA VAL A 609 -59.70 -25.30 25.72
C VAL A 609 -58.36 -24.68 25.26
N ALA A 610 -57.69 -24.04 26.21
CA ALA A 610 -56.39 -23.36 26.10
C ALA A 610 -55.20 -24.31 25.92
N SER A 611 -54.07 -23.76 25.45
CA SER A 611 -52.73 -24.29 25.78
C SER A 611 -51.72 -23.14 25.91
N ALA A 612 -50.76 -23.36 26.82
CA ALA A 612 -49.98 -22.40 27.60
C ALA A 612 -48.64 -21.97 26.93
N PRO A 613 -47.90 -20.99 27.51
CA PRO A 613 -46.81 -20.27 26.86
C PRO A 613 -45.41 -20.88 27.08
N VAL A 614 -44.48 -20.55 26.17
CA VAL A 614 -43.04 -20.87 26.24
C VAL A 614 -42.28 -19.72 26.93
N PRO A 615 -41.36 -19.97 27.88
CA PRO A 615 -40.75 -18.94 28.71
C PRO A 615 -39.50 -18.27 28.10
N LEU A 616 -39.34 -16.99 28.46
CA LEU A 616 -38.14 -16.17 28.37
C LEU A 616 -37.06 -16.63 29.36
N LEU A 617 -35.78 -16.56 28.96
CA LEU A 617 -34.62 -16.69 29.84
C LEU A 617 -33.70 -15.47 29.61
N ASN A 618 -33.49 -14.73 30.70
CA ASN A 618 -32.68 -13.52 30.82
C ASN A 618 -31.23 -13.84 31.20
N ASP A 619 -30.34 -12.94 30.77
CA ASP A 619 -29.16 -12.38 31.46
C ASP A 619 -28.06 -13.32 31.99
N VAL A 620 -26.89 -13.23 31.33
CA VAL A 620 -25.58 -13.39 31.97
C VAL A 620 -24.72 -12.16 31.68
N ALA A 621 -24.12 -11.66 32.75
CA ALA A 621 -23.46 -10.39 32.91
C ALA A 621 -22.13 -10.21 32.15
N LEU A 622 -21.88 -8.96 31.75
CA LEU A 622 -20.58 -8.43 31.37
C LEU A 622 -19.87 -7.87 32.61
N SER A 623 -18.67 -8.39 32.89
CA SER A 623 -17.63 -7.73 33.68
C SER A 623 -16.27 -8.18 33.14
N GLY A 624 -15.46 -7.24 32.67
CA GLY A 624 -14.11 -7.47 32.12
C GLY A 624 -13.79 -6.49 31.01
#